data_AF-A0A967DAT4-F1
#
_entry.id   AF-A0A967DAT4-F1
#
_cell.length_a   1.000
_cell.length_b   1.000
_cell.length_c   1.000
_cell.angle_alpha   90.00
_cell.angle_beta   90.00
_cell.angle_gamma   90.00
#
_symmetry.space_group_name_H-M   'P 1'
#
loop_
_entity.id
_entity.type
_entity.pdbx_description
1 polymer ?
#
loop_
_entity_poly.entity_id
_entity_poly.type
_entity_poly.pdbx_seq_one_letter_code
_entity_poly.pdbx_strand_id
1 'polypeptide(L)'
;MEAPVTLDESKFVRFPNSPYQLYQPFPPAGDQPAAIDQLCEGLEDGLLFQTLLGVTGSGKTFTMANVIARMGRPAIIFAPNKTLAAQLYSEFREFFPRNAVEYFVSYYDYYQPEAYVPQRDLFIEKDSSINEHIEQMRLSATKSLLERRDVVIVATVSAIYGIGNPGDYHSMVLTLRPGDKLSQR
;
A
#
# COMPACT_ATOMS: atom_id res chain seq x y z
N MET A 1 27.14 -5.96 6.47
CA MET A 1 26.22 -7.12 6.43
C MET A 1 25.64 -7.25 7.83
N GLU A 2 24.50 -6.63 8.10
CA GLU A 2 23.74 -6.91 9.33
C GLU A 2 23.14 -8.31 9.21
N ALA A 3 23.20 -9.08 10.30
CA ALA A 3 22.58 -10.39 10.38
C ALA A 3 21.06 -10.25 10.12
N PRO A 4 20.42 -11.21 9.44
CA PRO A 4 18.97 -11.17 9.29
C PRO A 4 18.33 -11.15 10.68
N VAL A 5 17.56 -10.11 10.97
CA VAL A 5 16.76 -10.02 12.19
C VAL A 5 15.78 -11.18 12.16
N THR A 6 16.01 -12.19 12.99
CA THR A 6 15.12 -13.33 13.12
C THR A 6 13.84 -12.85 13.80
N LEU A 7 12.75 -12.77 13.05
CA LEU A 7 11.44 -12.41 13.61
C LEU A 7 10.95 -13.54 14.51
N ASP A 8 10.49 -13.19 15.71
CA ASP A 8 9.91 -14.14 16.65
C ASP A 8 8.57 -14.67 16.13
N GLU A 9 8.53 -15.96 15.77
CA GLU A 9 7.32 -16.63 15.26
C GLU A 9 6.14 -16.56 16.23
N SER A 10 6.40 -16.51 17.54
CA SER A 10 5.36 -16.44 18.57
C SER A 10 4.59 -15.12 18.57
N LYS A 11 5.14 -14.10 17.89
CA LYS A 11 4.57 -12.75 17.79
C LYS A 11 3.66 -12.58 16.58
N PHE A 12 3.53 -13.58 15.71
CA PHE A 12 2.59 -13.52 14.60
C PHE A 12 1.17 -13.86 15.03
N VAL A 13 0.23 -12.99 14.70
CA VAL A 13 -1.20 -13.18 14.93
C VAL A 13 -1.89 -13.40 13.57
N ARG A 14 -2.80 -14.37 13.53
CA ARG A 14 -3.66 -14.66 12.38
C ARG A 14 -5.11 -14.64 12.83
N PHE A 15 -5.99 -14.21 11.94
CA PHE A 15 -7.43 -14.14 12.19
C PHE A 15 -8.19 -15.10 11.27
N PRO A 16 -9.32 -15.68 11.71
CA PRO A 16 -10.13 -16.55 10.87
C PRO A 16 -10.52 -15.85 9.56
N ASN A 17 -10.40 -16.56 8.43
CA ASN A 17 -10.72 -16.05 7.09
C ASN A 17 -9.93 -14.80 6.64
N SER A 18 -8.85 -14.43 7.35
CA SER A 18 -7.96 -13.34 6.95
C SER A 18 -6.66 -13.89 6.34
N PRO A 19 -6.21 -13.36 5.19
CA PRO A 19 -4.94 -13.77 4.59
C PRO A 19 -3.74 -13.03 5.22
N TYR A 20 -3.98 -12.09 6.15
CA TYR A 20 -2.92 -11.30 6.78
C TYR A 20 -2.25 -12.04 7.96
N GLN A 21 -0.94 -11.81 8.10
CA GLN A 21 -0.11 -12.29 9.20
C GLN A 21 0.48 -11.08 9.92
N LEU A 22 -0.21 -10.61 10.95
CA LEU A 22 0.18 -9.43 11.71
C LEU A 22 1.34 -9.78 12.64
N TYR A 23 2.50 -9.16 12.44
CA TYR A 23 3.59 -9.19 13.40
C TYR A 23 3.30 -8.22 14.54
N GLN A 24 3.13 -8.77 15.73
CA GLN A 24 2.69 -8.06 16.93
C GLN A 24 3.73 -8.21 18.05
N PRO A 25 4.79 -7.38 18.08
CA PRO A 25 5.82 -7.47 19.11
C PRO A 25 5.26 -7.24 20.53
N PHE A 26 4.26 -6.36 20.63
CA PHE A 26 3.52 -6.02 21.85
C PHE A 26 2.00 -6.04 21.57
N PRO A 27 1.16 -6.45 22.54
CA PRO A 27 -0.29 -6.43 22.37
C PRO A 27 -0.86 -5.00 22.33
N PRO A 28 -2.04 -4.79 21.70
CA PRO A 28 -2.78 -3.54 21.83
C PRO A 28 -2.98 -3.14 23.29
N ALA A 29 -2.77 -1.86 23.60
CA ALA A 29 -2.83 -1.34 24.97
C ALA A 29 -3.53 0.03 25.02
N GLY A 30 -3.90 0.46 26.23
CA GLY A 30 -4.67 1.70 26.43
C GLY A 30 -6.02 1.62 25.73
N ASP A 31 -6.36 2.64 24.95
CA ASP A 31 -7.64 2.73 24.22
C ASP A 31 -7.66 1.94 22.90
N GLN A 32 -6.52 1.38 22.48
CA GLN A 32 -6.40 0.66 21.20
C GLN A 32 -7.36 -0.54 21.08
N PRO A 33 -7.52 -1.43 22.08
CA PRO A 33 -8.43 -2.57 21.96
C PRO A 33 -9.86 -2.15 21.64
N ALA A 34 -10.40 -1.19 22.40
CA ALA A 34 -11.75 -0.68 22.19
C ALA A 34 -11.91 0.01 20.82
N ALA A 35 -10.91 0.78 20.39
CA ALA A 35 -10.93 1.43 19.07
C ALA A 35 -10.89 0.42 17.92
N ILE A 36 -10.10 -0.65 18.04
CA ILE A 36 -10.05 -1.73 17.04
C ILE A 36 -11.40 -2.43 16.97
N ASP A 37 -11.99 -2.78 18.11
CA ASP A 37 -13.26 -3.50 18.16
C ASP A 37 -14.39 -2.67 17.53
N GLN A 38 -14.50 -1.38 17.87
CA GLN A 38 -15.51 -0.48 17.29
C GLN A 38 -15.35 -0.30 15.77
N LEU A 39 -14.12 -0.17 15.28
CA LEU A 39 -13.87 -0.03 13.85
C LEU A 39 -14.20 -1.31 13.08
N CYS A 40 -13.88 -2.48 13.65
CA CYS A 40 -14.23 -3.78 13.09
C CYS A 40 -15.76 -3.98 13.06
N GLU A 41 -16.45 -3.73 14.17
CA GLU A 41 -17.91 -3.80 14.26
C GLU A 41 -18.57 -2.89 13.22
N GLY A 42 -18.14 -1.63 13.12
CA GLY A 42 -18.68 -0.71 12.12
C GLY A 42 -18.46 -1.18 10.66
N LEU A 43 -17.37 -1.90 10.38
CA LEU A 43 -17.14 -2.46 9.04
C LEU A 43 -18.04 -3.68 8.77
N GLU A 44 -18.31 -4.49 9.78
CA GLU A 44 -19.23 -5.64 9.72
C GLU A 44 -20.69 -5.17 9.57
N ASP A 45 -21.07 -4.08 10.23
CA ASP A 45 -22.37 -3.41 10.10
C ASP A 45 -22.57 -2.71 8.74
N GLY A 46 -21.51 -2.64 7.91
CA GLY A 46 -21.57 -2.04 6.58
C GLY A 46 -21.46 -0.51 6.58
N LEU A 47 -20.92 0.10 7.63
CA LEU A 47 -20.66 1.55 7.65
C LEU A 47 -19.63 1.91 6.58
N LEU A 48 -20.02 2.83 5.70
CA LEU A 48 -19.15 3.34 4.63
C LEU A 48 -18.07 4.29 5.14
N PHE A 49 -18.38 5.07 6.18
CA PHE A 49 -17.51 6.10 6.73
C PHE A 49 -17.38 5.96 8.23
N GLN A 50 -16.15 5.87 8.70
CA GLN A 50 -15.80 5.81 10.12
C GLN A 50 -14.59 6.72 10.38
N THR A 51 -14.48 7.26 11.59
CA THR A 51 -13.40 8.18 11.96
C THR A 51 -12.72 7.70 13.24
N LEU A 52 -11.43 7.41 13.17
CA LEU A 52 -10.60 7.13 14.34
C LEU A 52 -10.04 8.45 14.90
N LEU A 53 -10.64 8.95 15.99
CA LEU A 53 -10.16 10.14 16.68
C LEU A 53 -9.01 9.78 17.65
N GLY A 54 -7.79 9.69 17.12
CA GLY A 54 -6.60 9.34 17.90
C GLY A 54 -5.63 10.51 18.12
N VAL A 55 -5.23 10.74 19.37
CA VAL A 55 -4.17 11.71 19.71
C VAL A 55 -2.82 11.33 19.10
N THR A 56 -1.89 12.27 18.95
CA THR A 56 -0.53 11.97 18.49
C THR A 56 0.17 11.03 19.46
N GLY A 57 0.91 10.04 18.96
CA GLY A 57 1.60 9.05 19.77
C GLY A 57 0.75 7.88 20.29
N SER A 58 -0.57 7.87 20.04
CA SER A 58 -1.47 6.77 20.47
C SER A 58 -1.31 5.45 19.70
N GLY A 59 -0.42 5.37 18.71
CA GLY A 59 -0.25 4.16 17.88
C GLY A 59 -1.37 3.94 16.86
N LYS A 60 -1.79 5.01 16.17
CA LYS A 60 -2.84 4.94 15.12
C LYS A 60 -2.52 3.92 14.02
N THR A 61 -1.28 3.87 13.55
CA THR A 61 -0.88 2.91 12.51
C THR A 61 -1.07 1.47 12.99
N PHE A 62 -0.66 1.17 14.22
CA PHE A 62 -0.81 -0.15 14.82
C PHE A 62 -2.29 -0.54 15.06
N THR A 63 -3.13 0.44 15.43
CA THR A 63 -4.59 0.28 15.51
C THR A 63 -5.15 -0.12 14.14
N MET A 64 -4.78 0.61 13.08
CA MET A 64 -5.24 0.31 11.72
C MET A 64 -4.68 -1.01 11.17
N ALA A 65 -3.45 -1.39 11.53
CA ALA A 65 -2.88 -2.70 11.17
C ALA A 65 -3.70 -3.84 11.77
N ASN A 66 -4.13 -3.72 13.02
CA ASN A 66 -5.04 -4.69 13.64
C ASN A 66 -6.39 -4.76 12.91
N VAL A 67 -6.98 -3.62 12.56
CA VAL A 67 -8.25 -3.58 11.80
C VAL A 67 -8.09 -4.27 10.44
N ILE A 68 -7.04 -3.95 9.68
CA ILE A 68 -6.76 -4.60 8.38
C ILE A 68 -6.59 -6.12 8.55
N ALA A 69 -5.82 -6.53 9.56
CA ALA A 69 -5.55 -7.94 9.81
C ALA A 69 -6.81 -8.71 10.21
N ARG A 70 -7.69 -8.12 11.02
CA ARG A 70 -8.95 -8.75 11.45
C ARG A 70 -9.96 -8.84 10.31
N MET A 71 -10.10 -7.77 9.53
CA MET A 71 -11.09 -7.71 8.45
C MET A 71 -10.70 -8.52 7.21
N GLY A 72 -9.41 -8.78 7.00
CA GLY A 72 -8.96 -9.69 5.95
C GLY A 72 -9.16 -9.18 4.52
N ARG A 73 -9.28 -7.86 4.33
CA ARG A 73 -9.55 -7.22 3.03
C ARG A 73 -8.34 -6.42 2.55
N PRO A 74 -8.05 -6.40 1.23
CA PRO A 74 -7.10 -5.46 0.65
C PRO A 74 -7.38 -4.02 1.10
N ALA A 75 -6.33 -3.29 1.46
CA ALA A 75 -6.45 -1.94 1.99
C ALA A 75 -5.57 -0.95 1.21
N ILE A 76 -6.09 0.27 1.04
CA ILE A 76 -5.33 1.41 0.53
C ILE A 76 -5.26 2.50 1.59
N ILE A 77 -4.08 3.08 1.76
CA ILE A 77 -3.78 4.09 2.78
C ILE A 77 -3.31 5.35 2.06
N PHE A 78 -4.13 6.39 2.09
CA PHE A 78 -3.79 7.67 1.49
C PHE A 78 -2.99 8.54 2.46
N ALA A 79 -1.78 8.92 2.05
CA ALA A 79 -0.97 9.91 2.72
C ALA A 79 -0.93 11.22 1.89
N PRO A 80 -0.98 12.39 2.55
CA PRO A 80 -0.99 13.69 1.87
C PRO A 80 0.36 14.06 1.22
N ASN A 81 1.46 13.40 1.61
CA ASN A 81 2.79 13.69 1.08
C ASN A 81 3.69 12.43 1.04
N LYS A 82 4.77 12.49 0.25
CA LYS A 82 5.71 11.36 0.07
C LYS A 82 6.45 10.99 1.37
N THR A 83 6.72 11.95 2.26
CA THR A 83 7.44 11.70 3.51
C THR A 83 6.63 10.83 4.46
N LEU A 84 5.38 11.21 4.73
CA LEU A 84 4.48 10.42 5.57
C LEU A 84 4.12 9.09 4.90
N ALA A 85 3.98 9.05 3.57
CA ALA A 85 3.77 7.80 2.85
C ALA A 85 4.95 6.83 3.06
N ALA A 86 6.19 7.30 2.98
CA ALA A 86 7.37 6.47 3.22
C ALA A 86 7.44 5.96 4.67
N GLN A 87 7.10 6.81 5.65
CA GLN A 87 7.01 6.41 7.06
C GLN A 87 5.97 5.30 7.27
N LEU A 88 4.74 5.51 6.79
CA LEU A 88 3.67 4.51 6.89
C LEU A 88 4.04 3.22 6.15
N TYR A 89 4.65 3.31 4.97
CA TYR A 89 5.13 2.13 4.24
C TYR A 89 6.14 1.31 5.05
N SER A 90 7.09 1.97 5.73
CA SER A 90 8.03 1.29 6.62
C SER A 90 7.32 0.62 7.80
N GLU A 91 6.44 1.36 8.50
CA GLU A 91 5.67 0.83 9.64
C GLU A 91 4.81 -0.37 9.24
N PHE A 92 4.08 -0.29 8.11
CA PHE A 92 3.27 -1.41 7.63
C PHE A 92 4.11 -2.60 7.19
N ARG A 93 5.32 -2.41 6.66
CA ARG A 93 6.23 -3.52 6.36
C ARG A 93 6.73 -4.23 7.62
N GLU A 94 6.92 -3.50 8.71
CA GLU A 94 7.25 -4.08 10.00
C GLU A 94 6.07 -4.86 10.60
N PHE A 95 4.84 -4.35 10.45
CA PHE A 95 3.63 -5.05 10.91
C PHE A 95 3.22 -6.23 10.02
N PHE A 96 3.53 -6.19 8.73
CA PHE A 96 3.14 -7.22 7.76
C PHE A 96 4.34 -7.75 6.94
N PRO A 97 5.37 -8.29 7.59
CA PRO A 97 6.61 -8.71 6.90
C PRO A 97 6.40 -9.91 5.96
N ARG A 98 5.23 -10.57 6.02
CA ARG A 98 4.86 -11.74 5.21
C ARG A 98 3.76 -11.46 4.19
N ASN A 99 3.18 -10.27 4.18
CA ASN A 99 2.14 -9.88 3.23
C ASN A 99 2.68 -8.85 2.23
N ALA A 100 1.89 -8.55 1.20
CA ALA A 100 2.29 -7.60 0.18
C ALA A 100 1.99 -6.16 0.67
N VAL A 101 3.01 -5.50 1.22
CA VAL A 101 2.96 -4.07 1.52
C VAL A 101 3.65 -3.34 0.38
N GLU A 102 2.90 -2.48 -0.30
CA GLU A 102 3.26 -1.87 -1.57
C GLU A 102 3.25 -0.35 -1.46
N TYR A 103 4.04 0.30 -2.31
CA TYR A 103 4.21 1.75 -2.31
C TYR A 103 3.79 2.35 -3.64
N PHE A 104 2.85 3.30 -3.61
CA PHE A 104 2.27 3.89 -4.83
C PHE A 104 2.24 5.42 -4.77
N VAL A 105 3.34 6.03 -5.22
CA VAL A 105 3.48 7.49 -5.29
C VAL A 105 3.88 7.93 -6.69
N SER A 106 3.89 9.24 -6.96
CA SER A 106 4.42 9.76 -8.21
C SER A 106 5.88 9.31 -8.37
N TYR A 107 6.15 8.67 -9.52
CA TYR A 107 7.47 8.21 -9.95
C TYR A 107 8.31 9.33 -10.55
N TYR A 108 7.80 10.56 -10.60
CA TYR A 108 8.61 11.72 -10.95
C TYR A 108 9.34 12.25 -9.71
N ASP A 109 10.66 12.39 -9.84
CA ASP A 109 11.49 13.13 -8.88
C ASP A 109 11.38 14.64 -9.13
N TYR A 110 11.27 15.02 -10.41
CA TYR A 110 10.96 16.38 -10.86
C TYR A 110 9.90 16.32 -11.95
N TYR A 111 8.93 17.25 -11.89
CA TYR A 111 7.88 17.35 -12.89
C TYR A 111 7.46 18.81 -13.09
N GLN A 112 7.63 19.29 -14.31
CA GLN A 112 7.09 20.54 -14.81
C GLN A 112 6.00 20.22 -15.84
N PRO A 113 4.73 20.59 -15.59
CA PRO A 113 3.68 20.42 -16.58
C PRO A 113 3.91 21.36 -17.76
N GLU A 114 3.42 20.93 -18.92
CA GLU A 114 3.26 21.83 -20.06
C GLU A 114 2.22 22.91 -19.71
N ALA A 115 2.55 24.17 -19.97
CA ALA A 115 1.66 25.28 -19.69
C ALA A 115 1.88 26.44 -20.65
N TYR A 116 0.81 27.17 -20.94
CA TYR A 116 0.90 28.45 -21.63
C TYR A 116 0.49 29.57 -20.66
N VAL A 117 1.29 30.63 -20.57
CA VAL A 117 1.09 31.80 -19.70
C VAL A 117 0.71 33.00 -20.56
N PRO A 118 -0.59 33.31 -20.74
CA PRO A 118 -1.06 34.29 -21.72
C PRO A 118 -0.52 35.71 -21.47
N GLN A 119 -0.35 36.10 -20.21
CA GLN A 119 0.11 37.45 -19.83
C GLN A 119 1.53 37.77 -20.33
N ARG A 120 2.33 36.74 -20.59
CA ARG A 120 3.73 36.87 -21.02
C ARG A 120 3.97 36.28 -22.41
N ASP A 121 2.91 35.81 -23.06
CA ASP A 121 2.99 35.01 -24.29
C ASP A 121 4.08 33.92 -24.19
N LEU A 122 4.13 33.24 -23.04
CA LEU A 122 5.18 32.29 -22.71
C LEU A 122 4.62 30.88 -22.73
N PHE A 123 5.18 30.04 -23.61
CA PHE A 123 4.99 28.60 -23.58
C PHE A 123 6.08 27.95 -22.72
N ILE A 124 5.65 27.10 -21.78
CA ILE A 124 6.48 26.32 -20.88
C ILE A 124 6.37 24.87 -21.34
N GLU A 125 7.47 24.34 -21.86
CA GLU A 125 7.55 22.94 -22.27
C GLU A 125 7.48 22.02 -21.05
N LYS A 126 6.94 20.82 -21.29
CA LYS A 126 6.99 19.73 -20.32
C LYS A 126 8.45 19.31 -20.10
N ASP A 127 8.84 19.24 -18.86
CA ASP A 127 10.12 18.67 -18.44
C ASP A 127 9.91 17.77 -17.23
N SER A 128 10.59 16.63 -17.16
CA SER A 128 10.40 15.67 -16.07
C SER A 128 11.57 14.72 -15.92
N SER A 129 11.84 14.33 -14.68
CA SER A 129 12.80 13.28 -14.33
C SER A 129 12.09 12.13 -13.63
N ILE A 130 12.33 10.91 -14.10
CA ILE A 130 11.70 9.68 -13.61
C ILE A 130 12.65 8.97 -12.64
N ASN A 131 12.07 8.47 -11.55
CA ASN A 131 12.69 7.54 -10.63
C ASN A 131 12.26 6.11 -10.97
N GLU A 132 13.17 5.37 -11.61
CA GLU A 132 12.93 3.98 -12.05
C GLU A 132 12.57 3.04 -10.88
N HIS A 133 13.14 3.29 -9.69
CA HIS A 133 12.84 2.47 -8.52
C HIS A 133 11.38 2.65 -8.07
N ILE A 134 10.89 3.90 -8.01
CA ILE A 134 9.49 4.17 -7.68
C ILE A 134 8.55 3.63 -8.77
N GLU A 135 8.92 3.73 -10.04
CA GLU A 135 8.17 3.11 -11.13
C GLU A 135 8.04 1.59 -10.94
N GLN A 136 9.13 0.90 -10.62
CA GLN A 136 9.12 -0.53 -10.31
C GLN A 136 8.22 -0.85 -9.11
N MET A 137 8.23 -0.04 -8.06
CA MET A 137 7.35 -0.21 -6.91
C MET A 137 5.86 -0.03 -7.29
N ARG A 138 5.53 0.90 -8.20
CA ARG A 138 4.16 1.05 -8.70
C ARG A 138 3.70 -0.18 -9.48
N LEU A 139 4.57 -0.73 -10.32
CA LEU A 139 4.29 -1.97 -11.06
C LEU A 139 4.08 -3.16 -10.11
N SER A 140 4.90 -3.25 -9.06
CA SER A 140 4.73 -4.23 -7.97
C SER A 140 3.36 -4.09 -7.31
N ALA A 141 2.95 -2.86 -6.95
CA ALA A 141 1.66 -2.60 -6.33
C ALA A 141 0.47 -3.08 -7.18
N THR A 142 0.49 -2.75 -8.48
CA THR A 142 -0.58 -3.19 -9.40
C THR A 142 -0.60 -4.70 -9.59
N LYS A 143 0.58 -5.33 -9.70
CA LYS A 143 0.70 -6.77 -9.84
C LYS A 143 0.17 -7.49 -8.60
N SER A 144 0.60 -7.06 -7.41
CA SER A 144 0.17 -7.64 -6.13
C SER A 144 -1.35 -7.58 -5.97
N LEU A 145 -1.99 -6.48 -6.37
CA LEU A 145 -3.46 -6.34 -6.31
C LEU A 145 -4.20 -7.33 -7.23
N LEU A 146 -3.60 -7.71 -8.35
CA LEU A 146 -4.19 -8.66 -9.31
C LEU A 146 -3.93 -10.13 -8.91
N GLU A 147 -2.81 -10.42 -8.23
CA GLU A 147 -2.39 -11.78 -7.90
C GLU A 147 -2.76 -12.24 -6.49
N ARG A 148 -3.00 -11.31 -5.55
CA ARG A 148 -3.14 -11.61 -4.12
C ARG A 148 -4.27 -10.83 -3.44
N ARG A 149 -4.74 -11.35 -2.30
CA ARG A 149 -5.75 -10.71 -1.45
C ARG A 149 -5.18 -10.05 -0.19
N ASP A 150 -3.94 -10.33 0.18
CA ASP A 150 -3.26 -9.79 1.35
C ASP A 150 -2.37 -8.59 0.98
N VAL A 151 -2.99 -7.55 0.43
CA VAL A 151 -2.29 -6.37 -0.11
C VAL A 151 -2.63 -5.13 0.71
N VAL A 152 -1.60 -4.39 1.14
CA VAL A 152 -1.73 -3.03 1.70
C VAL A 152 -0.96 -2.08 0.79
N ILE A 153 -1.65 -1.13 0.18
CA ILE A 153 -1.01 -0.11 -0.67
C ILE A 153 -0.93 1.20 0.12
N VAL A 154 0.28 1.69 0.37
CA VAL A 154 0.48 3.06 0.87
C VAL A 154 0.68 3.98 -0.31
N ALA A 155 -0.25 4.93 -0.48
CA ALA A 155 -0.33 5.76 -1.67
C ALA A 155 -0.43 7.25 -1.36
N THR A 156 -0.01 8.08 -2.31
CA THR A 156 -0.39 9.50 -2.34
C THR A 156 -1.58 9.71 -3.28
N VAL A 157 -1.96 10.97 -3.52
CA VAL A 157 -2.93 11.34 -4.56
C VAL A 157 -2.59 10.81 -5.95
N SER A 158 -1.38 10.28 -6.18
CA SER A 158 -1.08 9.58 -7.43
C SER A 158 -2.03 8.42 -7.75
N ALA A 159 -2.66 7.80 -6.74
CA ALA A 159 -3.62 6.71 -6.94
C ALA A 159 -4.98 7.14 -7.53
N ILE A 160 -5.27 8.44 -7.60
CA ILE A 160 -6.47 8.96 -8.29
C ILE A 160 -6.18 9.47 -9.71
N TYR A 161 -4.93 9.38 -10.17
CA TYR A 161 -4.56 9.68 -11.56
C TYR A 161 -4.74 8.43 -12.44
N GLY A 162 -4.89 8.68 -13.75
CA GLY A 162 -5.11 7.63 -14.73
C GLY A 162 -4.01 6.55 -14.71
N ILE A 163 -4.45 5.30 -14.72
CA ILE A 163 -3.64 4.12 -14.97
C ILE A 163 -4.32 3.30 -16.08
N GLY A 164 -3.56 2.47 -16.79
CA GLY A 164 -4.11 1.59 -17.83
C GLY A 164 -5.23 0.69 -17.31
N ASN A 165 -6.12 0.26 -18.20
CA ASN A 165 -7.25 -0.60 -17.83
C ASN A 165 -6.73 -1.95 -17.30
N PRO A 166 -7.24 -2.47 -16.16
CA PRO A 166 -6.86 -3.79 -15.65
C PRO A 166 -7.03 -4.94 -16.67
N GLY A 167 -8.04 -4.86 -17.55
CA GLY A 167 -8.26 -5.85 -18.61
C GLY A 167 -7.10 -5.91 -19.61
N ASP A 168 -6.54 -4.77 -19.95
CA ASP A 168 -5.39 -4.68 -20.87
C ASP A 168 -4.15 -5.28 -20.22
N TYR A 169 -3.96 -5.07 -18.91
CA TYR A 169 -2.85 -5.68 -18.17
C TYR A 169 -2.89 -7.20 -18.27
N HIS A 170 -4.05 -7.83 -18.02
CA HIS A 170 -4.19 -9.29 -18.14
C HIS A 170 -3.90 -9.81 -19.55
N SER A 171 -4.22 -9.05 -20.59
CA SER A 171 -3.95 -9.43 -21.98
C SER A 171 -2.45 -9.44 -22.33
N MET A 172 -1.64 -8.68 -21.57
CA MET A 172 -0.19 -8.57 -21.77
C MET A 172 0.62 -9.52 -20.88
N VAL A 173 0.00 -10.22 -19.93
CA VAL A 173 0.70 -11.13 -19.01
C VAL A 173 0.98 -12.48 -19.69
N LEU A 174 2.26 -12.77 -19.91
CA LEU A 174 2.71 -14.10 -20.31
C LEU A 174 2.78 -15.01 -19.07
N THR A 175 1.89 -16.00 -18.99
CA THR A 175 1.94 -17.02 -17.94
C THR A 175 2.81 -18.18 -18.39
N LEU A 176 3.84 -18.52 -17.60
CA LEU A 176 4.73 -19.66 -17.85
C LEU A 176 4.77 -20.60 -16.66
N ARG A 177 4.77 -21.90 -16.94
CA ARG A 177 4.89 -22.99 -15.98
C ARG A 177 6.09 -23.88 -16.35
N PRO A 178 6.73 -24.52 -15.36
CA PRO A 178 7.78 -25.50 -15.64
C PRO A 178 7.26 -26.59 -16.60
N GLY A 179 7.94 -26.76 -17.74
CA GLY A 179 7.54 -27.70 -18.80
C GLY A 179 6.81 -27.06 -19.99
N ASP A 180 6.47 -25.78 -19.93
CA ASP A 180 5.87 -25.07 -21.05
C ASP A 180 6.86 -24.97 -22.23
N LYS A 181 6.38 -25.32 -23.42
CA LYS A 181 7.13 -25.20 -24.67
C LYS A 181 6.76 -23.88 -25.35
N LEU A 182 7.55 -22.84 -25.11
CA LEU A 182 7.46 -21.59 -25.87
C LEU A 182 8.07 -21.78 -27.26
N SER A 183 7.33 -21.37 -28.29
CA SER A 183 7.90 -21.18 -29.63
C SER A 183 8.85 -19.97 -29.57
N GLN A 184 10.15 -20.20 -29.68
CA GLN A 184 11.12 -19.15 -30.00
C GLN A 184 10.88 -18.71 -31.44
N ARG A 185 10.06 -17.69 -31.65
CA ARG A 185 9.99 -16.94 -32.90
C ARG A 185 9.99 -15.46 -32.58
#